data_AF-A0A1L5KW92-F1
#
_entry.id   AF-A0A1L5KW92-F1
#
_cell.length_a   1.000
_cell.length_b   1.000
_cell.length_c   1.000
_cell.angle_alpha   90.00
_cell.angle_beta   90.00
_cell.angle_gamma   90.00
#
_symmetry.space_group_name_H-M   'P 1'
#
loop_
_entity.id
_entity.type
_entity.pdbx_description
1 polymer ?
#
loop_
_entity_poly.entity_id
_entity_poly.type
_entity_poly.pdbx_seq_one_letter_code
_entity_poly.pdbx_strand_id
1 'polypeptide(L)'
;MPPVLSETLIWCVTLLLFGMGLIGTLIPMLPGIIIIAAGCIWQGIMGSHSLAWWEWTVLALLVAGGLVIDKISGGMGAKKFGSTSAGIWGAIIGAIVGAILFPPIVGLLVMPFLGALLAELFSPPRTLPPHSRP
;
A
#
# COMPACT_ATOMS: atom_id res chain seq x y z
N MET A 1 16.30 -27.43 22.22
CA MET A 1 16.40 -26.40 21.15
C MET A 1 15.67 -25.19 21.70
N PRO A 2 16.31 -24.02 21.86
CA PRO A 2 15.75 -22.98 22.72
C PRO A 2 14.47 -22.42 22.07
N PRO A 3 13.31 -22.45 22.75
CA PRO A 3 12.00 -22.08 22.19
C PRO A 3 11.91 -20.62 21.71
N VAL A 4 12.87 -19.78 22.09
CA VAL A 4 13.00 -18.38 21.65
C VAL A 4 13.38 -18.22 20.18
N LEU A 5 14.08 -19.20 19.57
CA LEU A 5 14.54 -19.07 18.19
C LEU A 5 13.37 -19.22 17.20
N SER A 6 12.43 -20.11 17.49
CA SER A 6 11.21 -20.29 16.69
C SER A 6 10.29 -19.08 16.77
N GLU A 7 10.11 -18.50 17.96
CA GLU A 7 9.24 -17.33 18.15
C GLU A 7 9.81 -16.09 17.46
N THR A 8 11.12 -15.85 17.57
CA THR A 8 11.80 -14.76 16.87
C THR A 8 11.66 -14.90 15.35
N LEU A 9 11.76 -16.12 14.82
CA LEU A 9 11.64 -16.37 13.39
C LEU A 9 10.23 -16.11 12.87
N ILE A 10 9.20 -16.48 13.64
CA ILE A 10 7.80 -16.20 13.32
C ILE A 10 7.56 -14.68 13.27
N TRP A 11 8.03 -13.94 14.26
CA TRP A 11 7.92 -12.47 14.29
C TRP A 11 8.67 -11.80 13.14
N CYS A 12 9.88 -12.27 12.80
CA CYS A 12 10.64 -11.75 11.66
C CYS A 12 9.87 -11.93 10.35
N VAL A 13 9.29 -13.11 10.13
CA VAL A 13 8.47 -13.37 8.93
C VAL A 13 7.23 -12.47 8.91
N THR A 14 6.51 -12.34 10.02
CA THR A 14 5.33 -11.47 10.13
C THR A 14 5.67 -10.01 9.85
N LEU A 15 6.75 -9.47 10.43
CA LEU A 15 7.19 -8.10 10.16
C LEU A 15 7.57 -7.89 8.69
N LEU A 16 8.19 -8.89 8.07
CA LEU A 16 8.55 -8.85 6.66
C LEU A 16 7.30 -8.85 5.77
N LEU A 17 6.30 -9.69 6.07
CA LEU A 17 5.02 -9.69 5.36
C LEU A 17 4.27 -8.37 5.55
N PHE A 18 4.25 -7.80 6.75
CA PHE A 18 3.64 -6.49 7.00
C PHE A 18 4.36 -5.38 6.24
N GLY A 19 5.70 -5.35 6.25
CA GLY A 19 6.48 -4.39 5.49
C GLY A 19 6.24 -4.49 3.98
N MET A 20 6.27 -5.70 3.43
CA MET A 20 5.94 -5.94 2.02
C MET A 20 4.48 -5.58 1.71
N GLY A 21 3.56 -5.85 2.63
CA GLY A 21 2.16 -5.51 2.48
C GLY A 21 1.91 -4.00 2.46
N LEU A 22 2.56 -3.25 3.35
CA LEU A 22 2.52 -1.79 3.37
C LEU A 22 3.10 -1.20 2.08
N ILE A 23 4.26 -1.66 1.63
CA ILE A 23 4.83 -1.25 0.33
C ILE A 23 3.86 -1.63 -0.80
N GLY A 24 3.26 -2.82 -0.73
CA GLY A 24 2.23 -3.29 -1.65
C GLY A 24 1.00 -2.40 -1.70
N THR A 25 0.58 -1.78 -0.58
CA THR A 25 -0.54 -0.82 -0.60
C THR A 25 -0.21 0.50 -1.29
N LEU A 26 1.06 0.89 -1.32
CA LEU A 26 1.51 2.11 -2.03
C LEU A 26 1.63 1.88 -3.54
N ILE A 27 1.90 0.64 -3.95
CA ILE A 27 1.97 0.25 -5.35
C ILE A 27 0.55 -0.16 -5.77
N PRO A 28 -0.17 0.64 -6.59
CA PRO A 28 -1.56 0.39 -6.93
C PRO A 28 -1.79 -0.94 -7.69
N MET A 29 -0.72 -1.60 -8.13
CA MET A 29 -0.73 -2.86 -8.85
C MET A 29 -0.76 -4.09 -7.93
N LEU A 30 -0.40 -3.95 -6.66
CA LEU A 30 -0.38 -5.05 -5.70
C LEU A 30 -1.51 -4.88 -4.68
N PRO A 31 -2.36 -5.89 -4.46
CA PRO A 31 -3.32 -5.87 -3.36
C PRO A 31 -2.57 -6.11 -2.04
N GLY A 32 -1.97 -5.06 -1.49
CA GLY A 32 -1.16 -5.11 -0.26
C GLY A 32 -1.92 -5.70 0.92
N ILE A 33 -3.24 -5.54 0.96
CA ILE A 33 -4.15 -6.13 1.95
C ILE A 33 -4.05 -7.66 1.99
N ILE A 34 -3.84 -8.34 0.85
CA ILE A 34 -3.68 -9.81 0.81
C ILE A 34 -2.38 -10.22 1.49
N ILE A 35 -1.30 -9.44 1.31
CA ILE A 35 0.01 -9.73 1.89
C ILE A 35 -0.03 -9.50 3.41
N ILE A 36 -0.68 -8.42 3.86
CA ILE A 36 -0.88 -8.16 5.29
C ILE A 36 -1.74 -9.28 5.91
N ALA A 37 -2.82 -9.70 5.23
CA ALA A 37 -3.66 -10.80 5.67
C ALA A 37 -2.88 -12.11 5.81
N ALA A 38 -2.00 -12.42 4.85
CA ALA A 38 -1.11 -13.58 4.94
C ALA A 38 -0.21 -13.52 6.20
N GLY A 39 0.26 -12.34 6.58
CA GLY A 39 1.00 -12.12 7.84
C GLY A 39 0.14 -12.39 9.08
N CYS A 40 -1.10 -11.93 9.09
CA CYS A 40 -2.04 -12.21 10.19
C CYS A 40 -2.37 -13.71 10.29
N ILE A 41 -2.59 -14.38 9.16
CA ILE A 41 -2.86 -15.82 9.11
C ILE A 41 -1.63 -16.61 9.59
N TRP A 42 -0.43 -16.23 9.13
CA TRP A 42 0.82 -16.82 9.58
C TRP A 42 1.00 -16.71 11.09
N GLN A 43 0.77 -15.51 11.65
CA GLN A 43 0.86 -15.28 13.08
C GLN A 43 -0.23 -16.03 13.86
N GLY A 44 -1.45 -16.18 13.30
CA GLY A 44 -2.53 -16.90 13.95
C GLY A 44 -2.39 -18.43 13.95
N ILE A 45 -1.62 -18.98 13.03
CA ILE A 45 -1.35 -20.43 12.94
C ILE A 45 -0.07 -20.80 13.69
N MET A 46 1.00 -20.00 13.55
CA MET A 46 2.31 -20.31 14.14
C MET A 46 2.57 -19.59 15.47
N GLY A 47 1.83 -18.53 15.78
CA GLY A 47 2.00 -17.76 17.00
C GLY A 47 1.64 -18.55 18.25
N SER A 48 2.22 -18.11 19.36
CA SER A 48 1.96 -18.62 20.71
C SER A 48 0.52 -18.33 21.19
N HIS A 49 -0.18 -17.39 20.54
CA HIS A 49 -1.58 -17.05 20.80
C HIS A 49 -2.46 -17.53 19.65
N SER A 50 -3.39 -18.44 19.94
CA SER A 50 -4.40 -18.88 18.97
C SER A 50 -5.48 -17.81 18.84
N LEU A 51 -5.78 -17.40 17.60
CA LEU A 51 -6.88 -16.48 17.34
C LEU A 51 -8.23 -17.17 17.57
N ALA A 52 -9.12 -16.51 18.31
CA ALA A 52 -10.50 -16.93 18.50
C ALA A 52 -11.29 -16.81 17.19
N TRP A 53 -12.37 -17.60 17.06
CA TRP A 53 -13.18 -17.66 15.83
C TRP A 53 -13.72 -16.29 15.36
N TRP A 54 -13.98 -15.38 16.29
CA TRP A 54 -14.46 -14.03 15.99
C TRP A 54 -13.36 -13.15 15.36
N GLU A 55 -12.10 -13.33 15.77
CA GLU A 55 -10.94 -12.58 15.22
C GLU A 55 -10.69 -12.98 13.76
N TRP A 56 -10.85 -14.27 13.44
CA TRP A 56 -10.83 -14.77 12.06
C TRP A 56 -11.94 -14.16 11.21
N THR A 57 -13.14 -14.02 11.79
CA THR A 57 -14.29 -13.42 11.11
C THR A 57 -14.05 -11.93 10.82
N VAL A 58 -13.53 -11.19 11.80
CA VAL A 58 -13.17 -9.77 11.64
C VAL A 58 -12.06 -9.60 10.60
N LEU A 59 -11.03 -10.45 10.63
CA LEU A 59 -9.95 -10.44 9.64
C LEU A 59 -10.51 -10.67 8.22
N ALA A 60 -11.36 -11.68 8.04
CA ALA A 60 -11.98 -11.97 6.75
C ALA A 60 -12.84 -10.80 6.26
N LEU A 61 -13.59 -10.16 7.15
CA LEU A 61 -14.41 -8.99 6.82
C LEU A 61 -13.56 -7.78 6.42
N LEU A 62 -12.46 -7.50 7.15
CA LEU A 62 -11.53 -6.42 6.84
C LEU A 62 -10.85 -6.64 5.49
N VAL A 63 -10.44 -7.87 5.19
CA VAL A 63 -9.83 -8.22 3.90
C VAL A 63 -10.84 -8.07 2.76
N ALA A 64 -12.06 -8.58 2.93
CA ALA A 64 -13.10 -8.46 1.92
C ALA A 64 -13.47 -6.99 1.66
N GLY A 65 -13.70 -6.20 2.72
CA GLY A 65 -13.99 -4.77 2.61
C GLY A 65 -12.84 -3.98 2.00
N GLY A 66 -11.61 -4.27 2.43
CA GLY A 66 -10.39 -3.67 1.89
C GLY A 66 -10.21 -3.93 0.40
N LEU A 67 -10.40 -5.16 -0.06
CA LEU A 67 -10.32 -5.51 -1.49
C LEU A 67 -11.39 -4.80 -2.34
N VAL A 68 -12.58 -4.59 -1.79
CA VAL A 68 -13.63 -3.82 -2.46
C VAL A 68 -13.22 -2.35 -2.58
N ILE A 69 -12.73 -1.75 -1.50
CA ILE A 69 -12.25 -0.37 -1.48
C ILE A 69 -11.07 -0.18 -2.46
N ASP A 70 -10.11 -1.11 -2.48
CA ASP A 70 -8.96 -1.07 -3.39
C ASP A 70 -9.38 -1.15 -4.86
N LYS A 71 -10.35 -2.02 -5.19
CA LYS A 71 -10.87 -2.13 -6.57
C LYS A 71 -11.59 -0.86 -7.01
N ILE A 72 -12.39 -0.27 -6.13
CA ILE A 72 -13.12 0.98 -6.44
C ILE A 72 -12.13 2.14 -6.54
N SER A 73 -11.23 2.28 -5.57
CA SER A 73 -10.28 3.39 -5.48
C SER A 73 -9.22 3.34 -6.58
N GLY A 74 -8.59 2.18 -6.80
CA GLY A 74 -7.57 2.00 -7.84
C GLY A 74 -8.16 2.08 -9.25
N GLY A 75 -9.35 1.51 -9.47
CA GLY A 75 -10.02 1.50 -10.77
C GLY A 75 -10.57 2.87 -11.19
N MET A 76 -11.08 3.67 -10.25
CA MET A 76 -11.63 4.99 -10.53
C MET A 76 -10.60 6.11 -10.38
N GLY A 77 -9.67 6.02 -9.42
CA GLY A 77 -8.67 7.06 -9.15
C GLY A 77 -7.68 7.25 -10.32
N ALA A 78 -7.04 6.16 -10.77
CA ALA A 78 -6.03 6.25 -11.82
C ALA A 78 -6.60 6.69 -13.19
N LYS A 79 -7.84 6.26 -13.50
CA LYS A 79 -8.49 6.59 -14.78
C LYS A 79 -9.07 8.00 -14.81
N LYS A 80 -9.55 8.52 -13.66
CA LYS A 80 -10.22 9.83 -13.60
C LYS A 80 -9.25 11.01 -13.50
N PHE A 81 -8.03 10.78 -13.01
CA PHE A 81 -7.03 11.84 -12.84
C PHE A 81 -6.03 12.01 -14.00
N GLY A 82 -6.12 11.23 -15.08
CA GLY A 82 -5.25 11.41 -16.26
C GLY A 82 -3.75 11.38 -15.92
N SER A 83 -3.39 10.63 -14.87
CA SER A 83 -2.11 10.69 -14.19
C SER A 83 -0.97 10.32 -15.14
N THR A 84 0.03 11.18 -15.21
CA THR A 84 1.29 10.85 -15.91
C THR A 84 2.08 9.82 -15.12
N SER A 85 2.97 9.07 -15.77
CA SER A 85 3.89 8.16 -15.06
C SER A 85 4.74 8.89 -14.03
N ALA A 86 5.09 10.16 -14.28
CA ALA A 86 5.80 11.01 -13.32
C ALA A 86 4.95 11.31 -12.08
N GLY A 87 3.67 11.65 -12.24
CA GLY A 87 2.75 11.88 -11.13
C GLY A 87 2.55 10.65 -10.23
N ILE A 88 2.48 9.44 -10.81
CA ILE A 88 2.38 8.18 -10.06
C ILE A 88 3.63 7.96 -9.20
N TRP A 89 4.82 8.10 -9.79
CA TRP A 89 6.08 7.96 -9.05
C TRP A 89 6.26 9.05 -7.99
N GLY A 90 5.83 10.29 -8.29
CA GLY A 90 5.78 11.39 -7.33
C GLY A 90 4.87 11.11 -6.14
N ALA A 91 3.70 10.51 -6.38
CA ALA A 91 2.78 10.11 -5.31
C ALA A 91 3.37 9.04 -4.41
N ILE A 92 4.02 8.02 -4.99
CA ILE A 92 4.66 6.93 -4.24
C ILE A 92 5.79 7.48 -3.36
N ILE A 93 6.67 8.31 -3.92
CA ILE A 93 7.77 8.92 -3.16
C ILE A 93 7.21 9.83 -2.06
N GLY A 94 6.19 10.65 -2.38
CA GLY A 94 5.49 11.48 -1.41
C GLY A 94 4.87 10.68 -0.27
N ALA A 95 4.28 9.52 -0.55
CA ALA A 95 3.74 8.63 0.46
C ALA A 95 4.81 8.08 1.41
N ILE A 96 5.94 7.63 0.88
CA ILE A 96 7.06 7.09 1.66
C ILE A 96 7.65 8.18 2.56
N VAL A 97 7.94 9.35 1.99
CA VAL A 97 8.51 10.49 2.73
C VAL A 97 7.52 10.99 3.79
N GLY A 98 6.23 11.10 3.43
CA GLY A 98 5.17 11.50 4.34
C GLY A 98 4.99 10.54 5.52
N ALA A 99 5.06 9.23 5.28
CA ALA A 99 4.94 8.22 6.32
C ALA A 99 6.11 8.22 7.33
N ILE A 100 7.29 8.68 6.93
CA ILE A 100 8.49 8.73 7.79
C ILE A 100 8.61 10.06 8.53
N LEU A 101 8.38 11.20 7.87
CA LEU A 101 8.59 12.53 8.46
C LEU A 101 7.41 13.04 9.29
N PHE A 102 6.18 12.60 9.00
CA PHE A 102 4.97 13.15 9.59
C PHE A 102 4.12 12.07 10.26
N PRO A 103 3.19 12.47 11.16
CA PRO A 103 2.20 11.54 11.68
C PRO A 103 1.49 10.81 10.52
N PRO A 104 1.27 9.49 10.62
CA PRO A 104 0.83 8.67 9.48
C PRO A 104 -0.40 9.24 8.78
N ILE A 105 -1.36 9.76 9.56
CA ILE A 105 -2.61 10.32 9.05
C ILE A 105 -2.36 11.54 8.16
N VAL A 106 -1.55 12.49 8.61
CA VAL A 106 -1.29 13.74 7.87
C VAL A 106 -0.33 13.46 6.71
N GLY A 107 0.71 12.68 6.96
CA GLY A 107 1.73 12.32 5.99
C GLY A 107 1.18 11.55 4.80
N LEU A 108 0.42 10.46 5.03
CA LEU A 108 -0.13 9.63 3.95
C LEU A 108 -1.29 10.29 3.19
N LEU A 109 -1.97 11.30 3.75
CA LEU A 109 -3.02 12.01 3.01
C LEU A 109 -2.45 13.16 2.17
N VAL A 110 -1.56 13.97 2.75
CA VAL A 110 -1.14 15.24 2.13
C VAL A 110 0.09 15.05 1.23
N MET A 111 1.08 14.24 1.64
CA MET A 111 2.34 14.16 0.90
C MET A 111 2.29 13.38 -0.41
N PRO A 112 1.47 12.33 -0.61
CA PRO A 112 1.33 11.74 -1.95
C PRO A 112 0.76 12.74 -2.95
N PHE A 113 -0.22 13.54 -2.53
CA PHE A 113 -0.81 14.56 -3.39
C PHE A 113 0.20 15.65 -3.75
N LEU A 114 0.95 16.12 -2.75
CA LEU A 114 1.99 17.12 -2.95
C LEU A 114 3.15 16.59 -3.81
N GLY A 115 3.56 15.33 -3.58
CA GLY A 115 4.60 14.65 -4.33
C GLY A 115 4.21 14.43 -5.80
N ALA A 116 2.97 14.03 -6.05
CA ALA A 116 2.43 13.92 -7.41
C ALA A 116 2.44 15.28 -8.13
N LEU A 117 1.95 16.33 -7.45
CA LEU A 117 1.89 17.69 -8.00
C LEU A 117 3.28 18.20 -8.37
N LEU A 118 4.26 18.07 -7.48
CA LEU A 118 5.64 18.47 -7.73
C LEU A 118 6.23 17.66 -8.89
N ALA A 119 6.03 16.35 -8.92
CA ALA A 119 6.54 15.51 -9.99
C ALA A 119 5.96 15.87 -11.36
N GLU A 120 4.67 16.20 -11.46
CA GLU A 120 4.09 16.67 -12.72
C GLU A 120 4.59 18.06 -13.11
N LEU A 121 4.83 18.96 -12.14
CA LEU A 121 5.31 20.32 -12.41
C LEU A 121 6.74 20.33 -12.97
N PHE A 122 7.60 19.43 -12.49
CA PHE A 122 8.97 19.27 -12.97
C PHE A 122 9.09 18.35 -14.19
N SER A 123 8.02 17.61 -14.53
CA SER A 123 8.01 16.74 -15.70
C SER A 123 7.71 17.56 -16.97
N PRO A 124 8.44 17.34 -18.08
CA PRO A 124 8.30 18.15 -19.28
C PRO A 124 6.86 18.10 -19.85
N PRO A 125 6.35 19.22 -20.39
CA PRO A 125 5.00 19.28 -20.94
C PRO A 125 4.85 18.28 -22.09
N ARG A 126 3.67 17.65 -22.17
CA ARG A 126 3.29 16.74 -23.26
C ARG A 126 3.61 17.41 -24.59
N THR A 127 4.59 16.91 -25.32
CA THR A 127 4.71 17.19 -26.76
C THR A 127 3.46 16.62 -27.39
N LEU A 128 2.50 17.48 -27.71
CA LEU A 128 1.35 17.12 -28.52
C LEU A 128 1.85 16.42 -29.79
N PRO A 129 1.27 15.28 -30.20
CA PRO A 129 1.64 14.65 -31.46
C PRO A 129 1.40 15.63 -32.61
N PRO A 130 2.31 15.73 -33.60
CA PRO A 130 2.31 16.78 -34.61
C PRO A 130 1.18 16.74 -35.65
N HIS A 131 0.10 15.98 -35.45
CA HIS A 131 -0.88 15.66 -36.49
C HIS A 131 -2.17 16.50 -36.51
N SER A 132 -2.17 17.70 -35.91
CA SER A 132 -3.29 18.63 -36.03
C SER A 132 -2.80 20.08 -36.17
N ARG A 133 -2.00 20.34 -37.20
CA ARG A 133 -1.83 21.69 -37.74
C ARG A 133 -2.77 21.84 -38.94
N PRO A 134 -3.63 22.88 -38.97
CA PRO A 134 -4.53 23.15 -40.10
C PRO A 134 -3.77 23.53 -41.37
#